data_AF-A0A4V3ERY9-F1
#
_entry.id   AF-A0A4V3ERY9-F1
#
_cell.length_a   1.000
_cell.length_b   1.000
_cell.length_c   1.000
_cell.angle_alpha   90.00
_cell.angle_beta   90.00
_cell.angle_gamma   90.00
#
_symmetry.space_group_name_H-M   'P 1'
#
loop_
_entity.id
_entity.type
_entity.pdbx_description
1 polymer ?
#
loop_
_entity_poly.entity_id
_entity_poly.type
_entity_poly.pdbx_seq_one_letter_code
_entity_poly.pdbx_strand_id
1 'polypeptide(L)'
;MPYVILIVGLILIYISLKNNSNHQEREMNFHNILNKEINKDEISELKKTISELTIRVEEIEKAILLLGDREIKDTSDVEIKESKNVKRSLTASHNDKNSQIYKLYDEGKSIEEICSILNMGKGEVLLRIGLRKQKEL
;
A
#
# COMPACT_ATOMS: atom_id res chain seq x y z
N MET A 1 55.04 -16.30 46.53
CA MET A 1 54.12 -15.16 46.24
C MET A 1 53.62 -15.11 44.80
N PRO A 2 54.45 -15.17 43.74
CA PRO A 2 53.95 -15.05 42.35
C PRO A 2 53.06 -16.23 41.89
N TYR A 3 53.31 -17.44 42.41
CA TYR A 3 52.55 -18.64 42.04
C TYR A 3 51.07 -18.61 42.46
N VAL A 4 50.73 -17.88 43.54
CA VAL A 4 49.34 -17.78 44.01
C VAL A 4 48.50 -16.96 43.04
N ILE A 5 49.05 -15.87 42.51
CA ILE A 5 48.39 -15.01 41.52
C ILE A 5 48.15 -15.79 40.21
N LEU A 6 49.10 -16.63 39.82
CA LEU A 6 48.98 -17.45 38.61
C LEU A 6 47.84 -18.48 38.73
N ILE A 7 47.72 -19.13 39.88
CA ILE A 7 46.64 -20.09 40.17
C ILE A 7 45.28 -19.41 40.17
N VAL A 8 45.16 -18.22 40.79
CA VAL A 8 43.91 -17.44 40.80
C VAL A 8 43.52 -17.00 39.38
N GLY A 9 44.50 -16.59 38.56
CA GLY A 9 44.25 -16.25 37.15
C GLY A 9 43.73 -17.44 36.33
N LEU A 10 44.30 -18.63 36.51
CA LEU A 10 43.85 -19.86 35.86
C LEU A 10 42.41 -20.23 36.25
N ILE A 11 42.07 -20.08 37.54
CA ILE A 11 40.71 -20.35 38.04
C ILE A 11 39.70 -19.38 37.44
N LEU A 12 40.03 -18.08 37.33
CA LEU A 12 39.16 -17.07 36.73
C LEU A 12 38.92 -17.33 35.24
N ILE A 13 39.97 -17.70 34.49
CA ILE A 13 39.85 -18.06 33.08
C ILE A 13 38.96 -19.29 32.92
N TYR A 14 39.13 -20.31 33.77
CA TYR A 14 38.31 -21.52 33.75
C TYR A 14 36.82 -21.22 34.04
N ILE A 15 36.53 -20.39 35.05
CA ILE A 15 35.16 -19.97 35.37
C ILE A 15 34.56 -19.18 34.20
N SER A 16 35.31 -18.27 33.59
CA SER A 16 34.85 -17.46 32.47
C SER A 16 34.51 -18.32 31.24
N LEU A 17 35.35 -19.31 30.92
CA LEU A 17 35.09 -20.23 29.81
C LEU A 17 33.86 -21.09 30.06
N LYS A 18 33.70 -21.62 31.28
CA LYS A 18 32.55 -22.44 31.67
C LYS A 18 31.24 -21.64 31.75
N ASN A 19 31.31 -20.37 32.14
CA ASN A 19 30.12 -19.52 32.23
C ASN A 19 29.65 -19.06 30.84
N ASN A 20 30.55 -18.92 29.87
CA ASN A 20 30.21 -18.48 28.51
C ASN A 20 29.48 -19.56 27.70
N SER A 21 29.73 -20.85 27.95
CA SER A 21 29.02 -21.94 27.25
C SER A 21 27.53 -22.00 27.59
N ASN A 22 27.14 -21.60 28.80
CA ASN A 22 25.71 -21.54 29.18
C ASN A 22 24.97 -20.35 28.55
N HIS A 23 25.68 -19.38 27.95
CA HIS A 23 25.05 -18.24 27.31
C HIS A 23 24.57 -18.55 25.88
N GLN A 24 25.26 -19.44 25.16
CA GLN A 24 24.87 -19.88 23.82
C GLN A 24 23.56 -20.68 23.78
N GLU A 25 23.24 -21.47 24.82
CA GLU A 25 21.96 -22.19 24.88
C GLU A 25 20.75 -21.26 25.07
N ARG A 26 20.94 -20.06 25.65
CA ARG A 26 19.85 -19.09 25.79
C ARG A 26 19.52 -18.35 24.50
N GLU A 27 20.50 -18.10 23.64
CA GLU A 27 20.26 -17.46 22.33
C GLU A 27 19.58 -18.41 21.33
N MET A 28 19.91 -19.71 21.35
CA MET A 28 19.28 -20.69 20.44
C MET A 28 17.78 -20.90 20.71
N ASN A 29 17.30 -20.62 21.92
CA ASN A 29 15.88 -20.75 22.26
C ASN A 29 15.05 -19.54 21.79
N PHE A 30 15.64 -18.35 21.67
CA PHE A 30 14.91 -17.15 21.26
C PHE A 30 14.52 -17.19 19.78
N HIS A 31 15.42 -17.69 18.93
CA HIS A 31 15.16 -17.82 17.50
C HIS A 31 14.06 -18.84 17.18
N ASN A 32 13.96 -19.88 18.01
CA ASN A 32 12.93 -20.91 17.87
C ASN A 32 11.55 -20.45 18.38
N ILE A 33 11.50 -19.50 19.32
CA ILE A 33 10.25 -18.89 19.79
C ILE A 33 9.73 -17.88 18.76
N LEU A 34 10.59 -17.01 18.20
CA LEU A 34 10.20 -16.05 17.16
C LEU A 34 9.68 -16.74 15.88
N ASN A 35 10.30 -17.85 15.47
CA ASN A 35 9.84 -18.59 14.29
C ASN A 35 8.56 -19.41 14.53
N LYS A 36 8.17 -19.62 15.80
CA LYS A 36 6.95 -20.32 16.19
C LYS A 36 5.74 -19.39 16.32
N GLU A 37 5.97 -18.10 16.61
CA GLU A 37 4.92 -17.07 16.67
C GLU A 37 4.60 -16.41 15.32
N ILE A 38 5.47 -16.54 14.32
CA ILE A 38 5.11 -16.18 12.94
C ILE A 38 4.25 -17.32 12.39
N ASN A 39 2.95 -17.27 12.68
CA ASN A 39 1.90 -18.11 12.10
C ASN A 39 1.94 -17.93 10.57
N LYS A 40 2.77 -18.72 9.90
CA LYS A 40 2.86 -18.77 8.43
C LYS A 40 1.50 -19.04 7.79
N ASP A 41 0.61 -19.70 8.53
CA ASP A 41 -0.75 -20.01 8.12
C ASP A 41 -1.61 -18.75 8.01
N GLU A 42 -1.57 -17.85 9.00
CA GLU A 42 -2.28 -16.55 8.94
C GLU A 42 -1.76 -15.67 7.83
N ILE A 43 -0.44 -15.63 7.62
CA ILE A 43 0.18 -14.89 6.51
C ILE A 43 -0.25 -15.48 5.15
N SER A 44 -0.38 -16.80 5.07
CA SER A 44 -0.84 -17.47 3.84
C SER A 44 -2.31 -17.16 3.54
N GLU A 45 -3.15 -17.07 4.57
CA GLU A 45 -4.56 -16.75 4.45
C GLU A 45 -4.78 -15.28 4.10
N LEU A 46 -3.99 -14.37 4.68
CA LEU A 46 -3.90 -12.97 4.30
C LEU A 46 -3.45 -12.81 2.84
N LYS A 47 -2.44 -13.57 2.41
CA LYS A 47 -1.98 -13.55 1.01
C LYS A 47 -3.07 -14.03 0.05
N LYS A 48 -3.84 -15.05 0.46
CA LYS A 48 -4.97 -15.58 -0.33
C LYS A 48 -6.10 -14.56 -0.43
N THR A 49 -6.50 -13.94 0.67
CA THR A 49 -7.53 -12.89 0.67
C THR A 49 -7.12 -11.67 -0.15
N ILE A 50 -5.85 -11.25 -0.07
CA ILE A 50 -5.32 -10.17 -0.93
C ILE A 50 -5.39 -10.57 -2.40
N SER A 51 -4.99 -11.79 -2.76
CA SER A 51 -5.03 -12.26 -4.16
C SER A 51 -6.45 -12.31 -4.71
N GLU A 52 -7.42 -12.74 -3.90
CA GLU A 52 -8.83 -12.77 -4.28
C GLU A 52 -9.39 -11.35 -4.43
N LEU A 53 -8.98 -10.42 -3.57
CA LEU A 53 -9.35 -9.01 -3.69
C LEU A 53 -8.83 -8.41 -5.00
N THR A 54 -7.58 -8.69 -5.36
CA THR A 54 -6.98 -8.23 -6.62
C THR A 54 -7.77 -8.75 -7.83
N ILE A 55 -8.15 -10.03 -7.83
CA ILE A 55 -8.96 -10.62 -8.91
C ILE A 55 -10.31 -9.90 -9.02
N ARG A 56 -11.00 -9.67 -7.89
CA ARG A 56 -12.28 -8.96 -7.89
C ARG A 56 -12.14 -7.51 -8.36
N VAL A 57 -11.04 -6.83 -8.03
CA VAL A 57 -10.76 -5.48 -8.52
C VAL A 57 -10.53 -5.47 -10.02
N GLU A 58 -9.77 -6.43 -10.57
CA GLU A 58 -9.61 -6.58 -12.02
C GLU A 58 -10.94 -6.88 -12.73
N GLU A 59 -11.81 -7.69 -12.13
CA GLU A 59 -13.15 -7.96 -12.67
C GLU A 59 -14.04 -6.72 -12.65
N ILE A 60 -13.98 -5.92 -11.59
CA ILE A 60 -14.67 -4.63 -11.50
C ILE A 60 -14.12 -3.65 -12.53
N GLU A 61 -12.80 -3.58 -12.70
CA GLU A 61 -12.16 -2.74 -13.72
C GLU A 61 -12.63 -3.15 -15.13
N LYS A 62 -12.67 -4.45 -15.42
CA LYS A 62 -13.21 -4.98 -16.68
C LYS A 62 -14.70 -4.66 -16.84
N ALA A 63 -15.50 -4.77 -15.78
CA ALA A 63 -16.92 -4.44 -15.81
C ALA A 63 -17.14 -2.94 -16.06
N ILE A 64 -16.33 -2.07 -15.44
CA ILE A 64 -16.35 -0.62 -15.66
C ILE A 64 -15.93 -0.28 -17.10
N LEU A 65 -14.89 -0.93 -17.64
CA LEU A 65 -14.51 -0.78 -19.04
C LEU A 65 -15.65 -1.19 -19.98
N LEU A 66 -16.30 -2.32 -19.72
CA LEU A 66 -17.44 -2.79 -20.51
C LEU A 66 -18.68 -1.88 -20.39
N LEU A 67 -18.90 -1.27 -19.22
CA LEU A 67 -19.95 -0.28 -19.01
C LEU A 67 -19.63 1.05 -19.70
N GLY A 68 -18.38 1.51 -19.62
CA GLY A 68 -17.90 2.70 -20.32
C GLY A 68 -17.93 2.54 -21.85
N ASP A 69 -17.63 1.34 -22.36
CA ASP A 69 -17.76 1.01 -23.78
C ASP A 69 -19.21 0.92 -24.24
N ARG A 70 -20.17 0.62 -23.33
CA ARG A 70 -21.61 0.59 -23.66
C ARG A 70 -22.25 1.97 -23.72
N GLU A 71 -21.71 2.98 -23.05
CA GLU A 71 -22.20 4.36 -23.16
C GLU A 71 -21.67 5.11 -24.40
N ILE A 72 -20.69 4.55 -25.12
CA ILE A 72 -20.05 5.21 -26.29
C ILE A 72 -20.45 4.57 -27.63
N LYS A 73 -21.03 3.37 -27.64
CA LYS A 73 -21.31 2.58 -28.87
C LYS A 73 -22.68 2.81 -29.51
N ASP A 74 -23.23 4.02 -29.46
CA ASP A 74 -24.33 4.42 -30.36
C ASP A 74 -23.88 5.33 -31.50
N THR A 75 -22.57 5.54 -31.67
CA THR A 75 -22.05 6.09 -32.93
C THR A 75 -20.74 5.44 -33.34
N SER A 76 -20.68 5.04 -34.61
CA SER A 76 -19.51 4.60 -35.39
C SER A 76 -19.00 3.17 -35.18
N ASP A 77 -19.71 2.23 -35.81
CA ASP A 77 -19.10 1.13 -36.55
C ASP A 77 -18.06 1.68 -37.54
N VAL A 78 -16.76 1.49 -37.27
CA VAL A 78 -15.75 1.25 -38.33
C VAL A 78 -14.67 0.31 -37.79
N GLU A 79 -14.46 -0.73 -38.59
CA GLU A 79 -13.54 -1.85 -38.50
C GLU A 79 -12.03 -1.53 -38.25
N ILE A 80 -11.43 -2.40 -37.44
CA ILE A 80 -10.21 -3.21 -37.71
C ILE A 80 -8.81 -2.51 -37.75
N LYS A 81 -7.89 -3.20 -37.05
CA LYS A 81 -6.42 -3.37 -37.21
C LYS A 81 -5.45 -2.47 -36.41
N GLU A 82 -4.70 -3.19 -35.58
CA GLU A 82 -3.29 -3.02 -35.22
C GLU A 82 -2.54 -1.87 -35.92
N SER A 83 -2.04 -0.91 -35.14
CA SER A 83 -0.62 -0.54 -35.16
C SER A 83 -0.34 0.65 -34.24
N LYS A 84 0.72 0.47 -33.43
CA LYS A 84 1.73 1.45 -33.02
C LYS A 84 1.36 2.94 -32.98
N ASN A 85 1.56 3.46 -31.77
CA ASN A 85 2.19 4.75 -31.49
C ASN A 85 1.36 6.00 -31.81
N VAL A 86 0.56 6.43 -30.83
CA VAL A 86 0.10 7.83 -30.77
C VAL A 86 0.16 8.32 -29.33
N LYS A 87 1.17 9.16 -29.04
CA LYS A 87 1.05 10.25 -28.06
C LYS A 87 -0.22 11.03 -28.38
N ARG A 88 -1.31 10.78 -27.65
CA ARG A 88 -2.52 11.61 -27.67
C ARG A 88 -2.91 11.94 -26.24
N SER A 89 -2.41 13.10 -25.79
CA SER A 89 -3.16 14.11 -25.04
C SER A 89 -4.39 13.62 -24.25
N LEU A 90 -4.16 13.08 -23.05
CA LEU A 90 -5.19 12.71 -22.06
C LEU A 90 -5.65 13.90 -21.19
N THR A 91 -5.74 15.12 -21.72
CA THR A 91 -6.01 16.33 -20.91
C THR A 91 -7.40 16.95 -21.07
N ALA A 92 -8.32 16.37 -21.83
CA ALA A 92 -9.56 17.07 -22.18
C ALA A 92 -10.80 16.75 -21.32
N SER A 93 -10.89 15.57 -20.66
CA SER A 93 -12.15 15.17 -19.98
C SER A 93 -12.12 15.30 -18.44
N HIS A 94 -10.95 15.30 -17.80
CA HIS A 94 -10.83 15.38 -16.34
C HIS A 94 -10.99 16.79 -15.74
N ASN A 95 -10.94 17.84 -16.57
CA ASN A 95 -10.99 19.22 -16.10
C ASN A 95 -12.39 19.69 -15.69
N ASP A 96 -13.46 19.09 -16.20
CA ASP A 96 -14.81 19.59 -15.93
C ASP A 96 -15.23 19.34 -14.47
N LYS A 97 -15.13 18.09 -14.01
CA LYS A 97 -15.45 17.73 -12.62
C LYS A 97 -14.58 18.47 -11.59
N ASN A 98 -13.28 18.61 -11.86
CA ASN A 98 -12.38 19.35 -10.96
C ASN A 98 -12.73 20.83 -10.90
N SER A 99 -13.04 21.45 -12.04
CA SER A 99 -13.46 22.85 -12.09
C SER A 99 -14.76 23.09 -11.34
N GLN A 100 -15.72 22.15 -11.42
CA GLN A 100 -16.96 22.23 -10.68
C GLN A 100 -16.75 22.13 -9.16
N ILE A 101 -15.89 21.20 -8.71
CA ILE A 101 -15.52 21.08 -7.28
C ILE A 101 -14.88 22.39 -6.79
N TYR A 102 -13.96 22.95 -7.57
CA TYR A 102 -13.26 24.18 -7.19
C TYR A 102 -14.19 25.38 -7.13
N LYS A 103 -15.10 25.54 -8.09
CA LYS A 103 -16.12 26.59 -8.05
C LYS A 103 -17.00 26.50 -6.81
N LEU A 104 -17.54 25.32 -6.51
CA LEU A 104 -18.40 25.12 -5.33
C LEU A 104 -17.64 25.35 -4.02
N TYR A 105 -16.36 24.96 -3.98
CA TYR A 105 -15.49 25.22 -2.83
C TYR A 105 -15.19 26.71 -2.65
N ASP A 106 -14.91 27.42 -3.74
CA ASP A 106 -14.65 28.87 -3.74
C ASP A 106 -15.92 29.68 -3.41
N GLU A 107 -17.10 29.14 -3.73
CA GLU A 107 -18.41 29.64 -3.29
C GLU A 107 -18.69 29.40 -1.79
N GLY A 108 -17.78 28.72 -1.08
CA GLY A 108 -17.87 28.48 0.36
C GLY A 108 -18.81 27.34 0.77
N LYS A 109 -19.18 26.45 -0.17
CA LYS A 109 -19.99 25.26 0.14
C LYS A 109 -19.22 24.30 1.04
N SER A 110 -19.94 23.65 1.94
CA SER A 110 -19.36 22.58 2.77
C SER A 110 -19.01 21.36 1.92
N ILE A 111 -18.05 20.56 2.39
CA ILE A 111 -17.62 19.36 1.66
C ILE A 111 -18.79 18.39 1.50
N GLU A 112 -19.64 18.29 2.52
CA GLU A 112 -20.86 17.49 2.53
C GLU A 112 -21.84 17.93 1.42
N GLU A 113 -22.06 19.24 1.26
CA GLU A 113 -22.92 19.78 0.18
C GLU A 113 -22.34 19.49 -1.20
N ILE A 114 -21.02 19.63 -1.38
CA ILE A 114 -20.34 19.32 -2.63
C ILE A 114 -20.49 17.83 -2.98
N CYS A 115 -20.38 16.96 -1.97
CA CYS A 115 -20.60 15.52 -2.15
C CYS A 115 -22.03 15.22 -2.62
N SER A 116 -23.03 15.89 -2.05
CA SER A 116 -24.43 15.73 -2.44
C SER A 116 -24.73 16.27 -3.83
N ILE A 117 -24.18 17.43 -4.20
CA ILE A 117 -24.43 18.08 -5.50
C ILE A 117 -23.78 17.30 -6.65
N LEU A 118 -22.56 16.81 -6.44
CA LEU A 118 -21.79 16.13 -7.48
C LEU A 118 -21.91 14.60 -7.44
N ASN A 119 -22.67 14.08 -6.47
CA ASN A 119 -22.80 12.65 -6.20
C ASN A 119 -21.43 11.95 -6.08
N MET A 120 -20.54 12.55 -5.28
CA MET A 120 -19.17 12.10 -5.09
C MET A 120 -18.90 11.67 -3.65
N GLY A 121 -17.93 10.78 -3.47
CA GLY A 121 -17.47 10.38 -2.14
C GLY A 121 -16.70 11.51 -1.44
N LYS A 122 -16.85 11.63 -0.12
CA LYS A 122 -16.13 12.61 0.70
C LYS A 122 -14.61 12.54 0.53
N GLY A 123 -14.06 11.33 0.43
CA GLY A 123 -12.63 11.12 0.19
C GLY A 123 -12.16 11.65 -1.17
N GLU A 124 -12.99 11.50 -2.20
CA GLU A 124 -12.69 11.96 -3.56
C GLU A 124 -12.66 13.50 -3.65
N VAL A 125 -13.64 14.16 -3.04
CA VAL A 125 -13.71 15.63 -2.98
C VAL A 125 -12.52 16.20 -2.21
N LEU A 126 -12.20 15.63 -1.05
CA LEU A 126 -11.05 16.04 -0.23
C LEU A 126 -9.72 15.89 -0.97
N LEU A 127 -9.51 14.78 -1.66
CA LEU A 127 -8.28 14.52 -2.40
C LEU A 127 -8.09 15.53 -3.53
N ARG A 128 -9.16 15.85 -4.27
CA ARG A 128 -9.12 16.85 -5.37
C ARG A 128 -8.86 18.27 -4.86
N ILE A 129 -9.49 18.69 -3.76
CA ILE A 129 -9.22 19.99 -3.12
C ILE A 129 -7.78 20.05 -2.60
N GLY A 130 -7.29 18.96 -1.99
CA GLY A 130 -5.91 18.86 -1.49
C GLY A 130 -4.87 19.03 -2.61
N LEU A 131 -5.09 18.40 -3.77
CA LEU A 131 -4.23 18.52 -4.93
C LEU A 131 -4.19 19.93 -5.52
N ARG A 132 -5.27 20.72 -5.39
CA ARG A 132 -5.28 22.14 -5.77
C ARG A 132 -4.36 22.96 -4.87
N LYS A 133 -4.50 22.80 -3.55
CA LYS A 133 -3.69 23.55 -2.57
C LYS A 133 -2.19 23.31 -2.73
N GLN A 134 -1.80 22.09 -3.12
CA GLN A 134 -0.38 21.76 -3.38
C GLN A 134 0.16 22.36 -4.68
N LYS A 135 -0.69 22.71 -5.65
CA LYS A 135 -0.27 23.34 -6.92
C LYS A 135 -0.18 24.87 -6.83
N GLU A 136 -0.88 25.47 -5.89
CA GLU A 136 -0.85 26.93 -5.64
C GLU A 136 0.27 27.33 -4.66
N LEU A 137 0.96 26.35 -4.05
CA LEU A 137 2.20 26.48 -3.27
C LEU A 137 3.43 26.32 -4.16
#